data_AF-A0A0G0LAA8-F1
#
_entry.id   AF-A0A0G0LAA8-F1
#
_cell.length_a   1.000
_cell.length_b   1.000
_cell.length_c   1.000
_cell.angle_alpha   90.00
_cell.angle_beta   90.00
_cell.angle_gamma   90.00
#
_symmetry.space_group_name_H-M   'P 1'
#
loop_
_entity.id
_entity.type
_entity.pdbx_description
1 polymer ?
#
loop_
_entity_poly.entity_id
_entity_poly.type
_entity_poly.pdbx_seq_one_letter_code
_entity_poly.pdbx_strand_id
1 'polypeptide(L)'
;MKKSLDIFIWAILLFLITPSGMALASWNAVPGDYTYSWKLSLEKVLLLFLSPSNKLQSSTQVRIAERRYSEFEQVLDSEYAIESLNNLNKQLETTSSDIQKISQTDSRDEVTDQYIVSLKKMSAALSEQKVKAETGEIAIVTQKETSVGTNQQAKSVSNKQTVNPTAKPTAKPTSVSISVAPVVNPSTVASNPTIAPTSAPVAENLPTEEENTAEVINEIIQTEENINQVIAVLEQEKKSNQDQHKSDDGSKEKKNDDEKDKKDNRDNKDNKDNKDNEERSQ
;
A
#
# COMPACT_ATOMS: atom_id res chain seq x y z
N MET A 1 -37.97 -25.06 13.12
CA MET A 1 -37.21 -24.26 12.14
C MET A 1 -36.45 -23.09 12.75
N LYS A 2 -36.92 -22.44 13.83
CA LYS A 2 -36.18 -21.32 14.46
C LYS A 2 -34.82 -21.73 15.07
N LYS A 3 -34.75 -22.89 15.73
CA LYS A 3 -33.51 -23.39 16.38
C LYS A 3 -32.34 -23.64 15.41
N SER A 4 -32.61 -24.08 14.18
CA SER A 4 -31.59 -24.32 13.17
C SER A 4 -31.06 -23.03 12.54
N LEU A 5 -31.90 -22.00 12.44
CA LEU A 5 -31.47 -20.65 12.03
C LEU A 5 -30.56 -20.02 13.10
N ASP A 6 -30.91 -20.16 14.39
CA ASP A 6 -30.08 -19.65 15.49
C ASP A 6 -28.69 -20.29 15.50
N ILE A 7 -28.60 -21.61 15.33
CA ILE A 7 -27.32 -22.31 15.25
C ILE A 7 -26.49 -21.82 14.05
N PHE A 8 -27.14 -21.60 12.91
CA PHE A 8 -26.45 -21.09 11.72
C PHE A 8 -25.95 -19.66 11.89
N ILE A 9 -26.73 -18.77 12.52
CA ILE A 9 -26.32 -17.40 12.84
C ILE A 9 -25.14 -17.41 13.81
N TRP A 10 -25.18 -18.24 14.86
CA TRP A 10 -24.06 -18.38 15.80
C TRP A 10 -22.81 -18.94 15.13
N ALA A 11 -22.96 -19.92 14.23
CA ALA A 11 -21.85 -20.47 13.46
C ALA A 11 -21.22 -19.41 12.55
N ILE A 12 -22.03 -18.61 11.84
CA ILE A 12 -21.54 -17.49 11.03
C ILE A 12 -20.85 -16.44 11.92
N LEU A 13 -21.46 -16.06 13.04
CA LEU A 13 -20.91 -15.06 13.94
C LEU A 13 -19.54 -15.49 14.47
N LEU A 14 -19.41 -16.75 14.92
CA LEU A 14 -18.16 -17.29 15.45
C LEU A 14 -17.10 -17.46 14.35
N PHE A 15 -17.55 -17.80 13.13
CA PHE A 15 -16.70 -17.84 11.94
C PHE A 15 -16.21 -16.45 11.52
N LEU A 16 -16.97 -15.38 11.76
CA LEU A 16 -16.57 -14.00 11.44
C LEU A 16 -15.72 -13.35 12.54
N ILE A 17 -15.95 -13.67 13.82
CA ILE A 17 -15.21 -13.06 14.95
C ILE A 17 -13.73 -13.45 14.90
N THR A 18 -13.43 -14.73 14.65
CA THR A 18 -12.05 -15.25 14.66
C THR A 18 -11.12 -14.54 13.65
N PRO A 19 -11.46 -14.45 12.35
CA PRO A 19 -10.64 -13.72 11.38
C PRO A 19 -10.65 -12.22 11.65
N SER A 20 -11.74 -11.64 12.19
CA SER A 20 -11.78 -10.21 12.54
C SER A 20 -10.78 -9.87 13.66
N GLY A 21 -10.70 -10.72 14.69
CA GLY A 21 -9.73 -10.55 15.77
C GLY A 21 -8.28 -10.65 15.28
N MET A 22 -8.00 -11.62 14.40
CA MET A 22 -6.68 -11.75 13.77
C MET A 22 -6.36 -10.56 12.85
N ALA A 23 -7.35 -10.05 12.11
CA ALA A 23 -7.17 -8.88 11.25
C ALA A 23 -6.76 -7.65 12.07
N LEU A 24 -7.44 -7.39 13.19
CA LEU A 24 -7.09 -6.29 14.09
C LEU A 24 -5.69 -6.46 14.70
N ALA A 25 -5.34 -7.67 15.13
CA ALA A 25 -4.00 -7.95 15.66
C ALA A 25 -2.91 -7.74 14.59
N SER A 26 -3.18 -8.14 13.34
CA SER A 26 -2.25 -8.00 12.22
C SER A 26 -2.14 -6.59 11.65
N TRP A 27 -3.04 -5.67 12.03
CA TRP A 27 -3.10 -4.33 11.42
C TRP A 27 -1.81 -3.53 11.59
N ASN A 28 -1.24 -3.60 12.80
CA ASN A 28 0.03 -2.95 13.17
C ASN A 28 1.25 -3.87 12.98
N ALA A 29 1.08 -5.05 12.38
CA ALA A 29 2.22 -5.93 12.15
C ALA A 29 3.17 -5.30 11.13
N VAL A 30 4.47 -5.33 11.45
CA VAL A 30 5.57 -4.88 10.59
C VAL A 30 6.42 -6.08 10.14
N PRO A 31 7.26 -5.95 9.11
CA PRO A 31 8.26 -6.97 8.79
C PRO A 31 9.01 -7.47 10.03
N GLY A 32 9.15 -8.79 10.16
CA GLY A 32 9.68 -9.45 11.36
C GLY A 32 8.63 -9.98 12.34
N ASP A 33 7.41 -9.43 12.35
CA ASP A 33 6.34 -9.93 13.21
C ASP A 33 5.77 -11.27 12.72
N TYR A 34 5.46 -12.18 13.65
CA TYR A 34 4.83 -13.47 13.33
C TYR A 34 3.50 -13.33 12.56
N THR A 35 2.74 -12.26 12.85
CA THR A 35 1.45 -11.99 12.21
C THR A 35 1.56 -11.23 10.89
N TYR A 36 2.76 -10.84 10.45
CA TYR A 36 2.95 -10.05 9.24
C TYR A 36 2.52 -10.80 7.98
N SER A 37 2.81 -12.09 7.85
CA SER A 37 2.34 -12.89 6.71
C SER A 37 0.82 -12.92 6.61
N TRP A 38 0.13 -12.91 7.76
CA TRP A 38 -1.34 -12.85 7.80
C TRP A 38 -1.87 -11.51 7.29
N LYS A 39 -1.21 -10.39 7.64
CA LYS A 39 -1.51 -9.06 7.11
C LYS A 39 -1.43 -9.05 5.58
N LEU A 40 -0.34 -9.57 5.01
CA LEU A 40 -0.16 -9.66 3.56
C LEU A 40 -1.27 -10.49 2.89
N SER A 41 -1.67 -11.60 3.49
CA SER A 41 -2.78 -12.43 2.99
C SER A 41 -4.12 -11.70 3.03
N LEU A 42 -4.42 -11.00 4.13
CA LEU A 42 -5.66 -10.24 4.27
C LEU A 42 -5.74 -9.09 3.25
N GLU A 43 -4.63 -8.39 3.01
CA GLU A 43 -4.58 -7.33 2.00
C GLU A 43 -4.82 -7.87 0.59
N LYS A 44 -4.27 -9.03 0.24
CA LYS A 44 -4.56 -9.69 -1.05
C LYS A 44 -6.03 -10.09 -1.18
N VAL A 45 -6.62 -10.64 -0.12
CA VAL A 45 -8.05 -10.98 -0.10
C VAL A 45 -8.91 -9.72 -0.25
N LEU A 46 -8.57 -8.65 0.46
CA LEU A 46 -9.26 -7.37 0.35
C LEU A 46 -9.20 -6.83 -1.09
N LEU A 47 -8.02 -6.81 -1.71
CA LEU A 47 -7.86 -6.37 -3.09
C LEU A 47 -8.64 -7.23 -4.07
N LEU A 48 -8.69 -8.55 -3.87
CA LEU A 48 -9.51 -9.45 -4.68
C LEU A 48 -11.01 -9.10 -4.58
N PHE A 49 -11.50 -8.80 -3.38
CA PHE A 49 -12.89 -8.37 -3.18
C PHE A 49 -13.19 -7.01 -3.82
N LEU A 50 -12.20 -6.13 -3.92
CA LEU A 50 -12.34 -4.80 -4.53
C LEU A 50 -12.10 -4.80 -6.05
N SER A 51 -11.58 -5.89 -6.62
CA SER A 51 -11.27 -6.02 -8.05
C SER A 51 -12.39 -5.69 -9.04
N PRO A 52 -13.70 -5.84 -8.72
CA PRO A 52 -14.75 -5.39 -9.63
C PRO A 52 -14.78 -3.86 -9.84
N SER A 53 -14.08 -3.10 -8.99
CA SER A 53 -13.99 -1.64 -9.07
C SER A 53 -12.53 -1.20 -9.09
N ASN A 54 -11.98 -0.97 -10.30
CA ASN A 54 -10.60 -0.53 -10.48
C ASN A 54 -10.28 0.73 -9.64
N LYS A 55 -11.22 1.67 -9.51
CA LYS A 55 -11.05 2.86 -8.64
C LYS A 55 -10.86 2.49 -7.17
N LEU A 56 -11.71 1.62 -6.62
CA LEU A 56 -11.62 1.20 -5.22
C LEU A 56 -10.36 0.37 -4.97
N GLN A 57 -10.03 -0.53 -5.90
CA GLN A 57 -8.79 -1.29 -5.85
C GLN A 57 -7.58 -0.35 -5.83
N SER A 58 -7.44 0.55 -6.80
CA SER A 58 -6.28 1.43 -6.91
C SER A 58 -6.17 2.43 -5.75
N SER A 59 -7.28 3.02 -5.30
CA SER A 59 -7.26 3.88 -4.09
C SER A 59 -6.89 3.10 -2.82
N THR A 60 -7.24 1.82 -2.73
CA THR A 60 -6.79 0.95 -1.65
C THR A 60 -5.30 0.63 -1.77
N GLN A 61 -4.79 0.40 -2.99
CA GLN A 61 -3.37 0.19 -3.24
C GLN A 61 -2.54 1.42 -2.83
N VAL A 62 -3.02 2.65 -3.09
CA VAL A 62 -2.38 3.88 -2.60
C VAL A 62 -2.26 3.88 -1.06
N ARG A 63 -3.33 3.51 -0.35
CA ARG A 63 -3.31 3.41 1.12
C ARG A 63 -2.39 2.28 1.62
N ILE A 64 -2.25 1.19 0.87
CA ILE A 64 -1.30 0.13 1.21
C ILE A 64 0.13 0.63 1.01
N ALA A 65 0.42 1.39 -0.05
CA ALA A 65 1.74 2.02 -0.26
C ALA A 65 2.12 2.95 0.89
N GLU A 66 1.20 3.83 1.31
CA GLU A 66 1.41 4.70 2.48
C GLU A 66 1.69 3.89 3.75
N ARG A 67 0.97 2.77 3.93
CA ARG A 67 1.19 1.89 5.07
C ARG A 67 2.54 1.19 5.02
N ARG A 68 2.99 0.72 3.85
CA ARG A 68 4.33 0.15 3.66
C ARG A 68 5.42 1.16 4.01
N TYR A 69 5.21 2.42 3.67
CA TYR A 69 6.11 3.48 4.10
C TYR A 69 6.12 3.64 5.63
N SER A 70 4.96 3.70 6.28
CA SER A 70 4.90 3.76 7.75
C SER A 70 5.43 2.50 8.44
N GLU A 71 5.36 1.34 7.80
CA GLU A 71 6.02 0.11 8.28
C GLU A 71 7.54 0.29 8.23
N PHE A 72 8.07 0.83 7.13
CA PHE A 72 9.49 1.14 7.01
C PHE A 72 9.97 2.10 8.09
N GLU A 73 9.22 3.19 8.37
CA GLU A 73 9.55 4.11 9.44
C GLU A 73 9.63 3.43 10.82
N GLN A 74 8.80 2.42 11.06
CA GLN A 74 8.79 1.67 12.33
C GLN A 74 9.94 0.67 12.45
N VAL A 75 10.52 0.22 11.34
CA VAL A 75 11.57 -0.81 11.32
C VAL A 75 12.91 -0.26 10.83
N LEU A 76 13.05 1.05 10.68
CA LEU A 76 14.23 1.73 10.14
C LEU A 76 15.50 1.47 10.97
N ASP A 77 15.37 1.31 12.28
CA ASP A 77 16.46 1.00 13.21
C ASP A 77 16.70 -0.52 13.36
N SER A 78 16.01 -1.34 12.57
CA SER A 78 16.05 -2.80 12.68
C SER A 78 16.58 -3.48 11.41
N GLU A 79 16.82 -4.77 11.54
CA GLU A 79 17.28 -5.64 10.46
C GLU A 79 16.28 -5.78 9.30
N TYR A 80 15.04 -5.35 9.52
CA TYR A 80 13.96 -5.42 8.52
C TYR A 80 13.79 -4.14 7.69
N ALA A 81 14.63 -3.12 7.89
CA ALA A 81 14.58 -1.86 7.12
C ALA A 81 14.63 -2.11 5.60
N ILE A 82 15.59 -2.93 5.15
CA ILE A 82 15.78 -3.29 3.74
C ILE A 82 14.58 -4.08 3.21
N GLU A 83 14.06 -5.05 3.97
CA GLU A 83 12.87 -5.81 3.57
C GLU A 83 11.65 -4.88 3.43
N SER A 84 11.51 -3.91 4.32
CA SER A 84 10.41 -2.94 4.26
C SER A 84 10.53 -1.99 3.06
N LEU A 85 11.74 -1.51 2.72
CA LEU A 85 11.97 -0.73 1.50
C LEU A 85 11.66 -1.53 0.24
N ASN A 86 12.08 -2.80 0.19
CA ASN A 86 11.75 -3.71 -0.90
C ASN A 86 10.24 -3.93 -1.05
N ASN A 87 9.52 -4.09 0.06
CA ASN A 87 8.07 -4.21 0.07
C ASN A 87 7.38 -2.93 -0.40
N LEU A 88 7.90 -1.76 0.00
CA LEU A 88 7.45 -0.47 -0.49
C LEU A 88 7.64 -0.38 -2.01
N ASN A 89 8.85 -0.63 -2.53
CA ASN A 89 9.15 -0.57 -3.96
C ASN A 89 8.21 -1.46 -4.80
N LYS A 90 7.98 -2.71 -4.39
CA LYS A 90 7.01 -3.61 -5.06
C LYS A 90 5.60 -3.05 -5.05
N GLN A 91 5.20 -2.44 -3.92
CA GLN A 91 3.89 -1.81 -3.79
C GLN A 91 3.78 -0.55 -4.68
N LEU A 92 4.87 0.20 -4.85
CA LEU A 92 4.88 1.40 -5.69
C LEU A 92 4.59 1.05 -7.16
N GLU A 93 5.28 0.04 -7.68
CA GLU A 93 5.11 -0.48 -9.04
C GLU A 93 3.69 -1.04 -9.24
N THR A 94 3.23 -1.88 -8.30
CA THR A 94 1.89 -2.48 -8.36
C THR A 94 0.80 -1.39 -8.37
N THR A 95 0.93 -0.38 -7.51
CA THR A 95 -0.04 0.72 -7.41
C THR A 95 -0.08 1.54 -8.69
N SER A 96 1.08 1.89 -9.25
CA SER A 96 1.18 2.61 -10.52
C SER A 96 0.52 1.83 -11.66
N SER A 97 0.83 0.53 -11.77
CA SER A 97 0.22 -0.37 -12.77
C SER A 97 -1.30 -0.48 -12.62
N ASP A 98 -1.82 -0.56 -11.40
CA ASP A 98 -3.26 -0.66 -11.15
C ASP A 98 -4.00 0.66 -11.44
N ILE A 99 -3.37 1.81 -11.20
CA ILE A 99 -3.92 3.12 -11.60
C ILE A 99 -4.07 3.20 -13.12
N GLN A 100 -3.08 2.73 -13.87
CA GLN A 100 -3.11 2.68 -15.34
C GLN A 100 -4.25 1.84 -15.92
N LYS A 101 -4.74 0.86 -15.17
CA LYS A 101 -5.85 -0.02 -15.58
C LYS A 101 -7.23 0.61 -15.34
N ILE A 102 -7.32 1.79 -14.73
CA ILE A 102 -8.61 2.48 -14.50
C ILE A 102 -9.12 3.01 -15.85
N SER A 103 -10.23 2.44 -16.33
CA SER A 103 -10.80 2.80 -17.64
C SER A 103 -11.45 4.19 -17.69
N GLN A 104 -11.90 4.72 -16.54
CA GLN A 104 -12.52 6.03 -16.46
C GLN A 104 -11.47 7.11 -16.21
N THR A 105 -11.26 8.00 -17.18
CA THR A 105 -10.25 9.08 -17.12
C THR A 105 -10.36 9.92 -15.84
N ASP A 106 -11.55 10.42 -15.50
CA ASP A 106 -11.74 11.25 -14.30
C ASP A 106 -11.36 10.51 -13.00
N SER A 107 -11.74 9.23 -12.89
CA SER A 107 -11.40 8.41 -11.72
C SER A 107 -9.91 8.08 -11.68
N ARG A 108 -9.28 7.86 -12.84
CA ARG A 108 -7.84 7.64 -12.94
C ARG A 108 -7.09 8.89 -12.50
N ASP A 109 -7.45 10.05 -13.03
CA ASP A 109 -6.80 11.33 -12.71
C ASP A 109 -6.92 11.66 -11.22
N GLU A 110 -8.10 11.42 -10.60
CA GLU A 110 -8.30 11.59 -9.17
C GLU A 110 -7.36 10.69 -8.33
N VAL A 111 -7.27 9.41 -8.66
CA VAL A 111 -6.41 8.47 -7.92
C VAL A 111 -4.93 8.76 -8.19
N THR A 112 -4.58 9.13 -9.43
CA THR A 112 -3.23 9.58 -9.80
C THR A 112 -2.79 10.78 -8.97
N ASP A 113 -3.66 11.79 -8.82
CA ASP A 113 -3.35 12.99 -8.03
C ASP A 113 -3.15 12.66 -6.56
N GLN A 114 -4.02 11.83 -5.98
CA GLN A 114 -3.86 11.34 -4.62
C GLN A 114 -2.51 10.63 -4.46
N TYR A 115 -2.17 9.74 -5.39
CA TYR A 115 -0.94 8.98 -5.31
C TYR A 115 0.31 9.84 -5.45
N ILE A 116 0.34 10.79 -6.40
CA ILE A 116 1.45 11.75 -6.55
C ILE A 116 1.68 12.57 -5.27
N VAL A 117 0.60 13.01 -4.61
CA VAL A 117 0.71 13.72 -3.33
C VAL A 117 1.36 12.83 -2.26
N SER A 118 0.91 11.58 -2.14
CA SER A 118 1.48 10.61 -1.19
C SER A 118 2.94 10.29 -1.51
N LEU A 119 3.29 10.12 -2.79
CA LEU A 119 4.66 9.90 -3.26
C LEU A 119 5.59 11.07 -2.92
N LYS A 120 5.15 12.31 -3.16
CA LYS A 120 5.92 13.51 -2.80
C LYS A 120 6.17 13.59 -1.30
N LYS A 121 5.16 13.24 -0.48
CA LYS A 121 5.31 13.16 0.98
C LYS A 121 6.31 12.08 1.40
N MET A 122 6.21 10.88 0.82
CA MET A 122 7.12 9.76 1.11
C MET A 122 8.56 10.09 0.72
N SER A 123 8.78 10.68 -0.47
CA SER A 123 10.12 11.10 -0.91
C SER A 123 10.72 12.15 0.02
N ALA A 124 9.95 13.18 0.43
CA ALA A 124 10.45 14.18 1.36
C ALA A 124 10.87 13.56 2.71
N ALA A 125 10.08 12.61 3.20
CA ALA A 125 10.36 11.96 4.47
C ALA A 125 11.50 10.93 4.38
N LEU A 126 11.67 10.21 3.25
CA LEU A 126 12.86 9.39 2.98
C LEU A 126 14.14 10.23 2.98
N SER A 127 14.09 11.43 2.40
CA SER A 127 15.22 12.36 2.38
C SER A 127 15.63 12.77 3.80
N GLU A 128 14.64 13.01 4.67
CA GLU A 128 14.89 13.29 6.10
C GLU A 128 15.53 12.08 6.81
N GLN A 129 15.00 10.87 6.57
CA GLN A 129 15.54 9.65 7.19
C GLN A 129 16.97 9.34 6.70
N LYS A 130 17.27 9.61 5.43
CA LYS A 130 18.62 9.51 4.88
C LYS A 130 19.60 10.41 5.64
N VAL A 131 19.25 11.67 5.85
CA VAL A 131 20.11 12.62 6.59
C VAL A 131 20.31 12.16 8.04
N LYS A 132 19.27 11.63 8.69
CA LYS A 132 19.37 11.07 10.05
C LYS A 132 20.28 9.83 10.11
N ALA A 133 20.20 8.96 9.11
CA ALA A 133 21.09 7.80 9.00
C ALA A 133 22.56 8.23 8.75
N GLU A 134 22.80 9.19 7.85
CA GLU A 134 24.14 9.72 7.55
C GLU A 134 24.79 10.43 8.76
N THR A 135 23.97 11.06 9.61
CA THR A 135 24.44 11.73 10.83
C THR A 135 24.55 10.79 12.03
N GLY A 136 24.15 9.52 11.89
CA GLY A 136 24.18 8.54 12.96
C GLY A 136 23.13 8.78 14.07
N GLU A 137 22.08 9.56 13.80
CA GLU A 137 20.97 9.76 14.74
C GLU A 137 20.13 8.48 14.90
N ILE A 138 20.20 7.57 13.92
CA ILE A 138 19.49 6.30 13.89
C ILE A 138 20.51 5.16 13.92
N ALA A 139 20.44 4.31 14.94
CA ALA A 139 21.25 3.10 15.01
C ALA A 139 20.61 2.01 14.15
N ILE A 140 21.27 1.65 13.05
CA ILE A 140 20.78 0.61 12.13
C ILE A 140 21.36 -0.73 12.58
N VAL A 141 20.49 -1.59 13.14
CA VAL A 141 20.88 -2.93 13.56
C VAL A 141 20.66 -3.89 12.41
N THR A 142 21.72 -4.48 11.83
CA THR A 142 21.58 -5.58 10.87
C THR A 142 21.99 -6.90 11.52
N GLN A 143 21.12 -7.90 11.48
CA GLN A 143 21.45 -9.26 11.91
C GLN A 143 22.14 -9.99 10.76
N LYS A 144 23.41 -10.35 10.96
CA LYS A 144 24.09 -11.35 10.14
C LYS A 144 23.36 -12.68 10.31
N GLU A 145 22.89 -13.27 9.22
CA GLU A 145 22.29 -14.62 9.20
C GLU A 145 23.22 -15.63 9.89
N THR A 146 23.03 -15.82 11.20
CA THR A 146 23.65 -16.92 11.92
C THR A 146 22.62 -18.02 11.93
N SER A 147 22.63 -18.81 10.86
CA SER A 147 21.84 -20.03 10.74
C SER A 147 22.31 -21.04 11.79
N VAL A 148 21.78 -20.96 13.01
CA VAL A 148 21.83 -22.04 14.01
C VAL A 148 20.49 -22.05 14.75
N GLY A 149 19.79 -23.16 14.61
CA GLY A 149 18.41 -23.30 15.05
C GLY A 149 18.16 -23.18 16.55
N THR A 150 16.86 -23.11 16.85
CA THR A 150 16.19 -23.35 18.14
C THR A 150 15.78 -22.08 18.92
N ASN A 151 14.46 -21.85 18.92
CA ASN A 151 13.66 -21.09 19.90
C ASN A 151 14.10 -19.66 20.24
N GLN A 152 13.67 -18.68 19.43
CA GLN A 152 13.58 -17.30 19.88
C GLN A 152 12.21 -17.01 20.51
N GLN A 153 12.27 -16.81 21.82
CA GLN A 153 11.26 -16.21 22.67
C GLN A 153 11.16 -14.72 22.31
N ALA A 154 9.95 -14.26 21.98
CA ALA A 154 9.66 -12.88 21.61
C ALA A 154 10.19 -11.88 22.65
N LYS A 155 11.14 -11.02 22.25
CA LYS A 155 11.51 -9.82 22.99
C LYS A 155 10.38 -8.81 22.78
N SER A 156 9.57 -8.62 23.81
CA SER A 156 8.52 -7.62 23.83
C SER A 156 9.16 -6.23 23.70
N VAL A 157 8.95 -5.58 22.55
CA VAL A 157 9.26 -4.17 22.35
C VAL A 157 8.35 -3.38 23.30
N SER A 158 8.95 -2.88 24.37
CA SER A 158 8.29 -2.01 25.35
C SER A 158 8.03 -0.66 24.68
N ASN A 159 6.89 -0.56 24.02
CA ASN A 159 6.36 0.68 23.47
C ASN A 159 6.20 1.70 24.63
N LYS A 160 7.09 2.70 24.70
CA LYS A 160 6.94 3.85 25.61
C LYS A 160 5.82 4.74 25.09
N GLN A 161 4.58 4.31 25.31
CA GLN A 161 3.41 5.13 25.10
C GLN A 161 3.26 6.06 26.31
N THR A 162 3.67 7.32 26.14
CA THR A 162 3.37 8.41 27.08
C THR A 162 1.87 8.70 27.02
N VAL A 163 1.08 8.00 27.84
CA VAL A 163 -0.33 8.34 28.09
C VAL A 163 -0.40 9.41 29.17
N ASN A 164 -0.96 10.57 28.80
CA ASN A 164 -1.34 11.64 29.69
C ASN A 164 -2.64 11.23 30.45
N PRO A 165 -2.64 11.09 31.79
CA PRO A 165 -3.84 10.65 32.51
C PRO A 165 -4.70 11.84 32.95
N THR A 166 -5.97 11.85 32.58
CA THR A 166 -7.00 12.64 33.28
C THR A 166 -8.19 11.74 33.61
N ALA A 167 -8.31 11.47 34.92
CA ALA A 167 -9.49 11.08 35.73
C ALA A 167 -10.31 9.78 35.45
N LYS A 168 -10.08 8.77 36.32
CA LYS A 168 -10.99 8.02 37.25
C LYS A 168 -12.53 8.04 36.93
N PRO A 169 -13.31 6.92 37.02
CA PRO A 169 -13.35 6.00 38.18
C PRO A 169 -13.55 4.47 37.97
N THR A 170 -12.94 3.74 38.93
CA THR A 170 -13.45 2.63 39.75
C THR A 170 -14.35 1.55 39.11
N ALA A 171 -13.74 0.40 38.83
CA ALA A 171 -14.33 -0.91 39.12
C ALA A 171 -13.22 -1.87 39.60
N LYS A 172 -13.47 -2.53 40.72
CA LYS A 172 -12.56 -3.46 41.42
C LYS A 172 -12.75 -4.88 40.86
N PRO A 173 -11.76 -5.51 40.20
CA PRO A 173 -11.84 -6.93 39.93
C PRO A 173 -11.36 -7.73 41.14
N THR A 174 -12.19 -8.67 41.57
CA THR A 174 -11.91 -9.71 42.55
C THR A 174 -10.86 -10.67 42.00
N SER A 175 -9.71 -10.79 42.65
CA SER A 175 -8.70 -11.79 42.33
C SER A 175 -9.11 -13.16 42.87
N VAL A 176 -9.14 -14.16 42.00
CA VAL A 176 -9.29 -15.57 42.39
C VAL A 176 -7.89 -16.16 42.41
N SER A 177 -7.41 -16.50 43.60
CA SER A 177 -6.13 -17.19 43.78
C SER A 177 -6.34 -18.69 43.54
N ILE A 178 -5.70 -19.22 42.49
CA ILE A 178 -5.64 -20.66 42.24
C ILE A 178 -4.28 -21.13 42.75
N SER A 179 -4.28 -21.78 43.91
CA SER A 179 -3.12 -22.47 44.47
C SER A 179 -3.00 -23.83 43.80
N VAL A 180 -1.91 -24.07 43.08
CA VAL A 180 -1.58 -25.39 42.51
C VAL A 180 -0.34 -25.92 43.23
N ALA A 181 -0.48 -27.14 43.75
CA ALA A 181 0.53 -27.85 44.53
C ALA A 181 1.78 -28.23 43.70
N PRO A 182 2.96 -28.37 44.33
CA PRO A 182 4.18 -28.78 43.65
C PRO A 182 4.20 -30.30 43.44
N VAL A 183 4.35 -30.74 42.18
CA VAL A 183 4.66 -32.13 41.83
C VAL A 183 6.17 -32.33 41.83
N VAL A 184 6.63 -33.13 42.79
CA VAL A 184 7.97 -33.71 42.88
C VAL A 184 8.06 -34.93 41.95
N ASN A 185 9.10 -35.02 41.11
CA ASN A 185 9.63 -36.30 40.61
C ASN A 185 11.04 -36.13 39.97
N PRO A 186 11.81 -37.22 39.73
CA PRO A 186 13.04 -37.48 40.47
C PRO A 186 14.31 -37.41 39.61
N SER A 187 15.45 -37.33 40.31
CA SER A 187 16.80 -37.46 39.75
C SER A 187 16.97 -38.72 38.90
N THR A 188 17.40 -38.52 37.66
CA THR A 188 18.17 -39.51 36.89
C THR A 188 19.58 -38.98 36.71
N VAL A 189 20.52 -39.69 37.33
CA VAL A 189 21.96 -39.55 37.16
C VAL A 189 22.31 -40.01 35.73
N ALA A 190 22.80 -39.11 34.90
CA ALA A 190 23.36 -39.41 33.59
C ALA A 190 24.83 -38.99 33.53
N SER A 191 25.64 -39.95 33.08
CA SER A 191 27.10 -39.95 33.02
C SER A 191 27.68 -38.75 32.28
N ASN A 192 28.72 -38.16 32.87
CA ASN A 192 29.46 -37.02 32.35
C ASN A 192 30.39 -37.46 31.19
N PRO A 193 30.22 -37.02 29.94
CA PRO A 193 31.20 -37.22 28.90
C PRO A 193 32.36 -36.21 29.05
N THR A 194 33.59 -36.71 29.04
CA THR A 194 34.82 -35.90 28.96
C THR A 194 34.85 -35.14 27.64
N ILE A 195 34.61 -33.83 27.69
CA ILE A 195 34.68 -32.94 26.53
C ILE A 195 36.16 -32.59 26.30
N ALA A 196 36.67 -32.93 25.11
CA ALA A 196 37.98 -32.52 24.64
C ALA A 196 38.06 -30.98 24.49
N PRO A 197 39.23 -30.35 24.67
CA PRO A 197 39.37 -28.90 24.51
C PRO A 197 39.09 -28.49 23.06
N THR A 198 37.90 -27.94 22.84
CA THR A 198 37.49 -27.32 21.58
C THR A 198 38.39 -26.11 21.31
N SER A 199 38.97 -26.08 20.11
CA SER A 199 39.76 -24.98 19.56
C SER A 199 39.04 -23.65 19.80
N ALA A 200 39.76 -22.66 20.32
CA ALA A 200 39.25 -21.31 20.47
C ALA A 200 38.66 -20.83 19.12
N PRO A 201 37.43 -20.29 19.11
CA PRO A 201 36.83 -19.79 17.88
C PRO A 201 37.72 -18.70 17.32
N VAL A 202 38.12 -18.87 16.05
CA VAL A 202 38.74 -17.83 15.24
C VAL A 202 37.83 -16.61 15.33
N ALA A 203 38.38 -15.45 15.70
CA ALA A 203 37.67 -14.19 15.71
C ALA A 203 37.20 -13.91 14.26
N GLU A 204 35.96 -14.30 13.98
CA GLU A 204 35.30 -14.01 12.74
C GLU A 204 35.07 -12.50 12.71
N ASN A 205 35.65 -11.84 11.71
CA ASN A 205 35.52 -10.40 11.50
C ASN A 205 34.03 -10.03 11.56
N LEU A 206 33.63 -9.36 12.64
CA LEU A 206 32.31 -8.75 12.73
C LEU A 206 32.25 -7.65 11.66
N PRO A 207 31.22 -7.65 10.78
CA PRO A 207 30.97 -6.49 9.93
C PRO A 207 30.78 -5.27 10.82
N THR A 208 31.50 -4.21 10.49
CA THR A 208 31.44 -2.93 11.22
C THR A 208 30.08 -2.30 10.98
N GLU A 209 29.47 -1.68 12.01
CA GLU A 209 28.18 -0.96 11.93
C GLU A 209 28.09 0.04 10.75
N GLU A 210 29.24 0.53 10.29
CA GLU A 210 29.39 1.43 9.15
C GLU A 210 28.95 0.82 7.81
N GLU A 211 29.18 -0.49 7.58
CA GLU A 211 28.82 -1.15 6.31
C GLU A 211 27.31 -1.33 6.18
N ASN A 212 26.63 -1.68 7.28
CA ASN A 212 25.19 -1.88 7.34
C ASN A 212 24.40 -0.59 7.12
N THR A 213 24.91 0.52 7.66
CA THR A 213 24.29 1.84 7.50
C THR A 213 24.36 2.31 6.05
N ALA A 214 25.49 2.05 5.37
CA ALA A 214 25.66 2.39 3.97
C ALA A 214 24.68 1.63 3.05
N GLU A 215 24.38 0.36 3.35
CA GLU A 215 23.43 -0.44 2.58
C GLU A 215 22.00 0.13 2.68
N VAL A 216 21.53 0.44 3.88
CA VAL A 216 20.20 1.06 4.07
C VAL A 216 20.12 2.43 3.39
N ILE A 217 21.16 3.26 3.50
CA ILE A 217 21.20 4.56 2.81
C ILE A 217 21.10 4.38 1.30
N ASN A 218 21.82 3.42 0.73
CA ASN A 218 21.76 3.13 -0.70
C ASN A 218 20.36 2.68 -1.13
N GLU A 219 19.71 1.84 -0.33
CA GLU A 219 18.35 1.38 -0.60
C GLU A 219 17.31 2.52 -0.50
N ILE A 220 17.50 3.45 0.45
CA ILE A 220 16.70 4.68 0.53
C ILE A 220 16.86 5.51 -0.74
N ILE A 221 18.09 5.72 -1.22
CA ILE A 221 18.38 6.48 -2.45
C ILE A 221 17.70 5.82 -3.66
N GLN A 222 17.80 4.51 -3.80
CA GLN A 222 17.13 3.78 -4.90
C GLN A 222 15.61 3.90 -4.81
N THR A 223 15.04 3.84 -3.61
CA THR A 223 13.61 4.00 -3.39
C THR A 223 13.14 5.42 -3.72
N GLU A 224 13.90 6.45 -3.36
CA GLU A 224 13.63 7.84 -3.76
C GLU A 224 13.67 8.02 -5.28
N GLU A 225 14.66 7.42 -5.95
CA GLU A 225 14.76 7.45 -7.41
C GLU A 225 13.54 6.77 -8.05
N ASN A 226 13.16 5.59 -7.56
CA ASN A 226 11.97 4.88 -8.02
C ASN A 226 10.69 5.71 -7.84
N ILE A 227 10.51 6.33 -6.67
CA ILE A 227 9.38 7.24 -6.41
C ILE A 227 9.34 8.37 -7.46
N ASN A 228 10.48 9.00 -7.74
CA ASN A 228 10.56 10.09 -8.72
C ASN A 228 10.27 9.61 -10.16
N GLN A 229 10.72 8.41 -10.53
CA GLN A 229 10.38 7.80 -11.82
C GLN A 229 8.87 7.53 -11.92
N VAL A 230 8.24 6.99 -10.87
CA VAL A 230 6.79 6.74 -10.83
C VAL A 230 6.01 8.04 -10.94
N ILE A 231 6.41 9.11 -10.23
CA ILE A 231 5.79 10.44 -10.36
C ILE A 231 5.88 10.93 -11.81
N ALA A 232 7.05 10.84 -12.45
CA ALA A 232 7.24 11.31 -13.81
C ALA A 232 6.35 10.56 -14.82
N VAL A 233 6.25 9.23 -14.70
CA VAL A 233 5.38 8.40 -15.54
C VAL A 233 3.91 8.79 -15.38
N LEU A 234 3.44 8.94 -14.13
CA LEU A 234 2.06 9.30 -13.84
C LEU A 234 1.71 10.72 -14.32
N GLU A 235 2.61 11.69 -14.15
CA GLU A 235 2.43 13.06 -14.65
C GLU A 235 2.44 13.12 -16.19
N GLN A 236 3.28 12.32 -16.85
CA GLN A 236 3.29 12.21 -18.31
C GLN A 236 1.99 11.60 -18.84
N GLU A 237 1.52 10.52 -18.24
CA GLU A 237 0.27 9.88 -18.62
C GLU A 237 -0.93 10.82 -18.46
N LYS A 238 -0.99 11.54 -17.33
CA LYS A 238 -2.04 12.54 -17.09
C LYS A 238 -2.08 13.61 -18.18
N LYS A 239 -0.92 14.15 -18.59
CA LYS A 239 -0.82 15.12 -19.68
C LYS A 239 -1.31 14.53 -21.01
N SER A 240 -0.90 13.30 -21.33
CA SER A 240 -1.32 12.61 -22.55
C SER A 240 -2.85 12.43 -22.64
N ASN A 241 -3.51 12.17 -21.50
CA ASN A 241 -4.97 12.02 -21.47
C ASN A 241 -5.71 13.36 -21.63
N GLN A 242 -5.15 14.45 -21.09
CA GLN A 242 -5.75 15.78 -21.18
C GLN A 242 -5.79 16.31 -22.62
N ASP A 243 -4.77 16.01 -23.42
CA ASP A 243 -4.69 16.46 -24.82
C ASP A 243 -5.65 15.71 -25.76
N GLN A 244 -5.96 14.44 -25.45
CA GLN A 244 -6.97 13.68 -26.20
C GLN A 244 -8.37 14.30 -26.05
N HIS A 245 -8.74 14.74 -24.85
CA HIS A 245 -10.06 15.34 -24.60
C HIS A 245 -10.27 16.69 -25.31
N LYS A 246 -9.22 17.51 -25.45
CA LYS A 246 -9.32 18.79 -26.16
C LYS A 246 -9.49 18.64 -27.67
N SER A 247 -9.06 17.52 -28.24
CA SER A 247 -9.07 17.27 -29.68
C SER A 247 -10.47 16.89 -30.19
N ASP A 248 -11.30 16.25 -29.36
CA ASP A 248 -12.64 15.79 -29.74
C ASP A 248 -13.72 16.89 -29.64
N ASP A 249 -13.55 17.86 -28.75
CA ASP A 249 -14.53 18.95 -28.58
C ASP A 249 -14.38 20.03 -29.66
N GLY A 250 -13.15 20.31 -30.13
CA GLY A 250 -12.86 21.31 -31.16
C GLY A 250 -13.34 20.95 -32.58
N SER A 251 -13.81 19.73 -32.83
CA SER A 251 -14.23 19.27 -34.16
C SER A 251 -15.73 19.43 -34.43
N LYS A 252 -16.55 19.75 -33.41
CA LYS A 252 -18.00 19.94 -33.57
C LYS A 252 -18.44 21.38 -33.82
N GLU A 253 -17.58 22.36 -33.53
CA GLU A 253 -17.95 23.77 -33.70
C GLU A 253 -17.75 24.30 -35.13
N LYS A 254 -17.03 23.56 -35.99
CA LYS A 254 -16.70 24.04 -37.36
C LYS A 254 -17.63 23.55 -38.49
N LYS A 255 -18.74 22.86 -38.19
CA LYS A 255 -19.67 22.35 -39.21
C LYS A 255 -21.01 23.08 -39.32
N ASN A 256 -21.30 24.06 -38.46
CA ASN A 256 -22.58 24.78 -38.50
C ASN A 256 -22.54 26.13 -39.23
N ASP A 257 -21.36 26.62 -39.63
CA ASP A 257 -21.25 27.90 -40.34
C ASP A 257 -21.32 27.75 -41.88
N ASP A 258 -21.17 26.55 -42.44
CA ASP A 258 -21.28 26.33 -43.90
C ASP A 258 -22.69 25.89 -44.38
N GLU A 259 -23.66 25.72 -43.48
CA GLU A 259 -25.04 25.33 -43.84
C GLU A 259 -26.06 26.47 -43.70
N LYS A 260 -25.63 27.69 -43.36
CA LYS A 260 -26.50 28.88 -43.34
C LYS A 260 -26.53 29.66 -44.65
N ASP A 261 -25.55 29.47 -45.54
CA ASP A 261 -25.47 30.19 -46.83
C ASP A 261 -26.06 29.44 -48.04
N LYS A 262 -26.67 28.25 -47.83
CA LYS A 262 -27.30 27.47 -48.93
C LYS A 262 -28.83 27.49 -48.95
N LYS A 263 -29.50 28.22 -48.05
CA LYS A 263 -30.97 28.25 -48.01
C LYS A 263 -31.61 29.45 -48.73
N ASP A 264 -30.85 30.49 -49.06
CA ASP A 264 -31.41 31.72 -49.68
C ASP A 264 -31.29 31.77 -51.21
N ASN A 265 -30.87 30.70 -51.88
CA ASN A 265 -30.61 30.72 -53.34
C ASN A 265 -31.49 29.75 -54.16
N ARG A 266 -32.69 29.39 -53.67
CA ARG A 266 -33.64 28.53 -54.40
C ARG A 266 -34.92 29.19 -54.88
N ASP A 267 -35.13 30.48 -54.63
CA ASP A 267 -36.39 31.15 -55.01
C ASP A 267 -36.31 31.99 -56.31
N ASN A 268 -35.22 31.93 -57.08
CA ASN A 268 -35.02 32.84 -58.21
C ASN A 268 -34.74 32.16 -59.57
N LYS A 269 -35.32 30.98 -59.83
CA LYS A 269 -35.11 30.27 -61.11
C LYS A 269 -36.37 29.71 -61.81
N ASP A 270 -37.57 30.22 -61.52
CA ASP A 270 -38.79 29.73 -62.19
C ASP A 270 -39.61 30.80 -62.93
N ASN A 271 -39.05 31.97 -63.25
CA ASN A 271 -39.84 33.04 -63.91
C ASN A 271 -39.20 33.57 -65.20
N LYS A 272 -39.00 32.71 -66.21
CA LYS A 272 -38.56 33.20 -67.53
C LYS A 272 -39.07 32.47 -68.78
N ASP A 273 -40.16 31.70 -68.72
CA ASP A 273 -40.69 31.03 -69.94
C ASP A 273 -42.22 31.12 -70.07
N ASN A 274 -42.81 32.33 -69.98
CA ASN A 274 -44.23 32.47 -70.37
C ASN A 274 -44.59 33.84 -70.96
N LYS A 275 -44.00 34.18 -72.11
CA LYS A 275 -44.35 35.42 -72.82
C LYS A 275 -44.41 35.30 -74.34
N ASP A 276 -44.92 34.20 -74.91
CA ASP A 276 -45.08 34.07 -76.37
C ASP A 276 -46.29 33.23 -76.80
N ASN A 277 -47.50 33.44 -76.25
CA ASN A 277 -48.67 32.72 -76.81
C ASN A 277 -50.04 33.43 -76.67
N GLU A 278 -50.13 34.72 -77.01
CA GLU A 278 -51.41 35.45 -77.01
C GLU A 278 -51.70 36.25 -78.30
N GLU A 279 -51.23 35.79 -79.46
CA GLU A 279 -51.67 36.33 -80.76
C GLU A 279 -51.92 35.22 -81.80
N ARG A 280 -52.96 34.40 -81.59
CA ARG A 280 -53.60 33.65 -82.68
C ARG A 280 -54.98 33.11 -82.32
N SER A 281 -55.97 34.00 -82.23
CA SER A 281 -57.39 33.68 -82.51
C SER A 281 -58.24 34.96 -82.49
N GLN A 282 -58.29 35.65 -83.62
CA GLN A 282 -59.48 36.35 -84.13
C GLN A 282 -59.47 36.25 -85.66
#